data_AF-A0A813KU41-F1
#
_entry.id   AF-A0A813KU41-F1
#
_cell.length_a   1.000
_cell.length_b   1.000
_cell.length_c   1.000
_cell.angle_alpha   90.00
_cell.angle_beta   90.00
_cell.angle_gamma   90.00
#
_symmetry.space_group_name_H-M   'P 1'
#
loop_
_entity.id
_entity.type
_entity.pdbx_description
1 polymer ?
#
loop_
_entity_poly.entity_id
_entity_poly.type
_entity_poly.pdbx_seq_one_letter_code
_entity_poly.pdbx_strand_id
1 'polypeptide(L)'
;MSLQGASAGGSDKFQAAQRLAIFQAYFSQLRHGLQHIPGGGTEAFTACLSARNVGHQGNESLVASVLASNGRKTEWWDPWTLLLDESKAQGGIWLGASLFNHSCLGNVVISYCPRGDGSLGILVARAASPIAEGEELCHTYVYPFETVDERRGRLQRSYGFCCDCRRCAIEAPFAKAAIGLADNLELGVKSFSELRSRGGHPKAMASVASELRASLVLVDKAQRSIEGEADSQILWRSQFVWGDHALAMASEHAGMFQEATGAYRRCVELIAAAAPGSGYELKYRISVLFRLTFFFILLLVVVVIVVIVASCCCYFFLVVFRLTFVNFCLVYYCW
;
A
#
# COMPACT_ATOMS: atom_id res chain seq x y z
N MET A 1 -21.22 1.05 22.67
CA MET A 1 -22.04 -0.16 22.47
C MET A 1 -21.18 -1.33 22.90
N SER A 2 -21.59 -2.07 23.94
CA SER A 2 -20.75 -3.10 24.57
C SER A 2 -20.46 -4.25 23.62
N LEU A 3 -19.20 -4.70 23.56
CA LEU A 3 -18.80 -6.01 23.04
C LEU A 3 -19.43 -7.10 23.93
N GLN A 4 -20.72 -7.36 23.74
CA GLN A 4 -21.41 -8.55 24.23
C GLN A 4 -21.82 -9.36 23.01
N GLY A 5 -20.93 -10.27 22.60
CA GLY A 5 -21.13 -11.04 21.38
C GLY A 5 -20.16 -12.20 21.18
N ALA A 6 -19.62 -12.78 22.26
CA ALA A 6 -19.04 -14.11 22.21
C ALA A 6 -19.17 -14.74 23.60
N SER A 7 -20.03 -15.74 23.74
CA SER A 7 -20.04 -16.61 24.92
C SER A 7 -18.78 -17.47 24.88
N ALA A 8 -17.65 -16.90 25.31
CA ALA A 8 -16.41 -17.61 25.53
C ALA A 8 -16.67 -18.73 26.55
N GLY A 9 -16.44 -19.98 26.16
CA GLY A 9 -16.53 -21.15 27.04
C GLY A 9 -15.59 -21.00 28.24
N GLY A 10 -15.78 -21.83 29.28
CA GLY A 10 -14.97 -21.75 30.51
C GLY A 10 -13.45 -21.82 30.28
N SER A 11 -13.00 -22.52 29.23
CA SER A 11 -11.60 -22.59 28.81
C SER A 11 -11.08 -21.29 28.18
N ASP A 12 -11.89 -20.62 27.35
CA ASP A 12 -11.49 -19.38 26.65
C ASP A 12 -11.35 -18.21 27.63
N LYS A 13 -12.25 -18.14 28.62
CA LYS A 13 -12.16 -17.12 29.67
C LYS A 13 -10.91 -17.31 30.55
N PHE A 14 -10.57 -18.55 30.85
CA PHE A 14 -9.36 -18.88 31.61
C PHE A 14 -8.09 -18.51 30.82
N GLN A 15 -8.06 -18.82 29.52
CA GLN A 15 -6.93 -18.48 28.65
C GLN A 15 -6.79 -16.96 28.43
N ALA A 16 -7.91 -16.22 28.36
CA ALA A 16 -7.91 -14.76 28.27
C ALA A 16 -7.33 -14.10 29.54
N ALA A 17 -7.72 -14.57 30.72
CA ALA A 17 -7.20 -14.07 31.99
C ALA A 17 -5.68 -14.31 32.12
N GLN A 18 -5.20 -15.48 31.70
CA GLN A 18 -3.77 -15.79 31.68
C GLN A 18 -2.99 -14.91 30.69
N ARG A 19 -3.54 -14.68 29.49
CA ARG A 19 -2.93 -13.75 28.51
C ARG A 19 -2.83 -12.32 29.06
N LEU A 20 -3.87 -11.85 29.73
CA LEU A 20 -3.88 -10.53 30.37
C LEU A 20 -2.82 -10.43 31.46
N ALA A 21 -2.69 -11.44 32.32
CA ALA A 21 -1.67 -11.49 33.37
C ALA A 21 -0.25 -11.43 32.79
N ILE A 22 0.04 -12.21 31.73
CA ILE A 22 1.34 -12.18 31.03
C ILE A 22 1.61 -10.78 30.46
N PHE A 23 0.63 -10.17 29.80
CA PHE A 23 0.78 -8.83 29.22
C PHE A 23 1.02 -7.77 30.30
N GLN A 24 0.30 -7.84 31.42
CA GLN A 24 0.48 -6.93 32.57
C GLN A 24 1.85 -7.09 33.23
N ALA A 25 2.33 -8.32 33.41
CA ALA A 25 3.66 -8.61 33.93
C ALA A 25 4.76 -8.06 33.01
N TYR A 26 4.59 -8.22 31.70
CA TYR A 26 5.51 -7.65 30.72
C TYR A 26 5.50 -6.11 30.76
N PHE A 27 4.32 -5.50 30.83
CA PHE A 27 4.15 -4.05 30.89
C PHE A 27 4.76 -3.44 32.16
N SER A 28 4.63 -4.13 33.31
CA SER A 28 5.24 -3.67 34.57
C SER A 28 6.76 -3.74 34.52
N GLN A 29 7.34 -4.81 33.98
CA GLN A 29 8.80 -4.94 33.85
C GLN A 29 9.41 -3.85 32.97
N LEU A 30 8.76 -3.51 31.85
CA LEU A 30 9.22 -2.42 31.00
C LEU A 30 9.12 -1.04 31.68
N ARG A 31 8.11 -0.82 32.54
CA ARG A 31 8.03 0.41 33.35
C ARG A 31 9.12 0.49 34.42
N HIS A 32 9.54 -0.65 34.97
CA HIS A 32 10.53 -0.71 36.05
C HIS A 32 11.99 -0.84 35.55
N GLY A 33 12.24 -1.18 34.28
CA GLY A 33 13.57 -1.65 33.84
C GLY A 33 13.98 -1.34 32.40
N LEU A 34 13.77 -0.11 31.91
CA LEU A 34 14.54 0.45 30.79
C LEU A 34 15.32 1.69 31.23
N GLN A 35 16.13 1.55 32.28
CA GLN A 35 17.37 2.32 32.35
C GLN A 35 18.31 1.70 31.32
N HIS A 36 18.76 2.50 30.34
CA HIS A 36 19.85 2.23 29.39
C HIS A 36 20.55 0.87 29.55
N ILE A 37 20.40 -0.03 28.57
CA ILE A 37 21.39 -1.09 28.35
C ILE A 37 22.39 -0.53 27.33
N PRO A 38 23.57 -0.02 27.75
CA PRO A 38 24.55 0.49 26.81
C PRO A 38 25.21 -0.71 26.13
N GLY A 39 25.12 -0.80 24.80
CA GLY A 39 25.82 -1.82 24.00
C GLY A 39 25.14 -3.20 23.89
N GLY A 40 23.89 -3.35 24.33
CA GLY A 40 23.16 -4.61 24.17
C GLY A 40 22.55 -4.76 22.78
N GLY A 41 23.06 -5.69 21.98
CA GLY A 41 22.42 -6.11 20.72
C GLY A 41 21.07 -6.80 20.93
N THR A 42 20.47 -7.27 19.84
CA THR A 42 19.14 -7.92 19.76
C THR A 42 18.92 -9.04 20.79
N GLU A 43 19.98 -9.72 21.22
CA GLU A 43 19.94 -10.81 22.22
C GLU A 43 19.52 -10.35 23.63
N ALA A 44 19.85 -9.12 24.03
CA ALA A 44 19.50 -8.59 25.36
C ALA A 44 17.99 -8.31 25.50
N PHE A 45 17.31 -7.96 24.39
CA PHE A 45 15.87 -7.71 24.38
C PHE A 45 15.06 -9.02 24.41
N THR A 46 15.52 -10.05 23.69
CA THR A 46 14.92 -11.39 23.71
C THR A 46 15.04 -12.05 25.09
N ALA A 47 16.13 -11.78 25.83
CA ALA A 47 16.29 -12.26 27.20
C ALA A 47 15.19 -11.70 28.12
N CYS A 48 14.91 -10.39 28.07
CA CYS A 48 13.88 -9.70 28.88
C CYS A 48 12.45 -10.28 28.67
N LEU A 49 12.23 -10.95 27.55
CA LEU A 49 10.93 -11.46 27.09
C LEU A 49 10.70 -12.96 27.32
N SER A 50 11.62 -13.64 27.99
CA SER A 50 11.48 -15.08 28.28
C SER A 50 10.36 -15.36 29.29
N ALA A 51 9.74 -16.54 29.19
CA ALA A 51 8.71 -16.99 30.13
C ALA A 51 9.18 -16.97 31.59
N ARG A 52 10.47 -17.23 31.82
CA ARG A 52 11.12 -17.07 33.13
C ARG A 52 11.12 -15.63 33.61
N ASN A 53 11.47 -14.69 32.74
CA ASN A 53 11.55 -13.30 33.13
C ASN A 53 10.19 -12.72 33.44
N VAL A 54 9.13 -13.05 32.69
CA VAL A 54 7.76 -12.61 33.00
C VAL A 54 7.08 -13.41 34.13
N GLY A 55 7.79 -14.30 34.84
CA GLY A 55 7.24 -15.05 35.98
C GLY A 55 6.26 -16.17 35.60
N HIS A 56 6.28 -16.64 34.35
CA HIS A 56 5.39 -17.66 33.80
C HIS A 56 6.17 -18.88 33.28
N GLN A 57 7.17 -19.36 34.03
CA GLN A 57 7.90 -20.61 33.72
C GLN A 57 6.94 -21.77 33.45
N GLY A 58 7.17 -22.54 32.37
CA GLY A 58 6.30 -23.63 31.95
C GLY A 58 5.14 -23.22 31.02
N ASN A 59 4.99 -21.92 30.72
CA ASN A 59 3.99 -21.40 29.77
C ASN A 59 4.64 -20.79 28.50
N GLU A 60 5.77 -21.33 28.05
CA GLU A 60 6.58 -20.79 26.95
C GLU A 60 5.78 -20.59 25.66
N SER A 61 4.92 -21.56 25.31
CA SER A 61 4.03 -21.47 24.14
C SER A 61 3.03 -20.31 24.26
N LEU A 62 2.45 -20.10 25.45
CA LEU A 62 1.51 -19.03 25.69
C LEU A 62 2.19 -17.66 25.61
N VAL A 63 3.37 -17.51 26.23
CA VAL A 63 4.19 -16.30 26.16
C VAL A 63 4.59 -16.02 24.71
N ALA A 64 5.07 -17.02 23.97
CA ALA A 64 5.37 -16.88 22.55
C ALA A 64 4.16 -16.42 21.73
N SER A 65 2.95 -16.92 22.03
CA SER A 65 1.72 -16.49 21.36
C SER A 65 1.36 -15.02 21.66
N VAL A 66 1.61 -14.55 22.89
CA VAL A 66 1.41 -13.15 23.26
C VAL A 66 2.41 -12.27 22.52
N LEU A 67 3.68 -12.66 22.46
CA LEU A 67 4.69 -11.92 21.71
C LEU A 67 4.40 -11.92 20.21
N ALA A 68 3.98 -13.04 19.63
CA ALA A 68 3.65 -13.14 18.23
C ALA A 68 2.47 -12.25 17.83
N SER A 69 1.45 -12.14 18.69
CA SER A 69 0.26 -11.28 18.44
C SER A 69 0.51 -9.79 18.72
N ASN A 70 1.56 -9.44 19.46
CA ASN A 70 1.92 -8.07 19.81
C ASN A 70 3.16 -7.54 19.08
N GLY A 71 3.93 -8.44 18.48
CA GLY A 71 5.09 -8.13 17.66
C GLY A 71 4.67 -7.49 16.35
N ARG A 72 5.43 -6.47 15.94
CA ARG A 72 5.20 -5.75 14.70
C ARG A 72 6.45 -5.81 13.84
N LYS A 73 6.28 -6.13 12.56
CA LYS A 73 7.31 -6.01 11.52
C LYS A 73 7.13 -4.65 10.85
N THR A 74 8.23 -3.95 10.66
CA THR A 74 8.24 -2.68 9.93
C THR A 74 8.15 -2.92 8.44
N GLU A 75 7.44 -2.02 7.77
CA GLU A 75 7.38 -1.96 6.33
C GLU A 75 8.37 -0.88 5.85
N TRP A 76 9.44 -1.30 5.18
CA TRP A 76 10.36 -0.37 4.55
C TRP A 76 10.04 -0.25 3.07
N TRP A 77 9.76 0.98 2.63
CA TRP A 77 9.46 1.31 1.24
C TRP A 77 10.69 1.97 0.63
N ASP A 78 11.21 1.37 -0.44
CA ASP A 78 12.33 1.93 -1.18
C ASP A 78 11.91 3.25 -1.82
N PRO A 79 12.55 4.39 -1.51
CA PRO A 79 12.13 5.68 -2.04
C PRO A 79 12.23 5.79 -3.57
N TRP A 80 13.07 4.99 -4.21
CA TRP A 80 13.37 5.07 -5.64
C TRP A 80 12.47 4.17 -6.49
N THR A 81 12.20 2.96 -6.00
CA THR A 81 11.39 1.94 -6.67
C THR A 81 9.96 1.90 -6.14
N LEU A 82 9.72 2.48 -4.96
CA LEU A 82 8.46 2.43 -4.21
C LEU A 82 7.99 0.99 -3.94
N LEU A 83 8.93 0.04 -3.87
CA LEU A 83 8.66 -1.35 -3.52
C LEU A 83 8.96 -1.59 -2.04
N LEU A 84 8.24 -2.53 -1.44
CA LEU A 84 8.56 -3.02 -0.11
C LEU A 84 9.86 -3.84 -0.20
N ASP A 85 10.88 -3.47 0.58
CA ASP A 85 12.09 -4.28 0.75
C ASP A 85 12.02 -5.01 2.09
N GLU A 86 11.59 -6.26 2.03
CA GLU A 86 11.50 -7.10 3.21
C GLU A 86 12.85 -7.41 3.85
N SER A 87 13.97 -7.29 3.12
CA SER A 87 15.30 -7.51 3.68
C SER A 87 15.71 -6.41 4.69
N LYS A 88 15.04 -5.26 4.62
CA LYS A 88 15.23 -4.12 5.54
C LYS A 88 14.22 -4.08 6.67
N ALA A 89 13.25 -5.00 6.66
CA ALA A 89 12.23 -5.03 7.68
C ALA A 89 12.81 -5.45 9.04
N GLN A 90 12.57 -4.60 10.03
CA GLN A 90 12.94 -4.82 11.43
C GLN A 90 11.70 -5.19 12.25
N GLY A 91 11.85 -5.98 13.32
CA GLY A 91 10.76 -6.39 14.21
C GLY A 91 10.90 -5.80 15.61
N GLY A 92 9.78 -5.37 16.22
CA GLY A 92 9.77 -4.82 17.57
C GLY A 92 8.42 -4.94 18.26
N ILE A 93 8.38 -4.57 19.55
CA ILE A 93 7.17 -4.56 20.37
C ILE A 93 6.95 -3.15 20.92
N TRP A 94 5.77 -2.60 20.68
CA TRP A 94 5.36 -1.28 21.16
C TRP A 94 4.08 -1.42 21.98
N LEU A 95 4.24 -1.53 23.29
CA LEU A 95 3.14 -1.79 24.23
C LEU A 95 1.93 -0.87 24.06
N GLY A 96 2.14 0.43 23.86
CA GLY A 96 1.04 1.38 23.64
C GLY A 96 0.29 1.08 22.33
N ALA A 97 1.01 0.76 21.27
CA ALA A 97 0.42 0.43 19.98
C ALA A 97 -0.20 -0.98 19.93
N SER A 98 0.18 -1.86 20.85
CA SER A 98 -0.43 -3.18 21.05
C SER A 98 -1.86 -3.11 21.61
N LEU A 99 -2.27 -1.96 22.17
CA LEU A 99 -3.63 -1.76 22.69
C LEU A 99 -4.65 -1.42 21.60
N PHE A 100 -4.21 -0.95 20.43
CA PHE A 100 -5.13 -0.65 19.33
C PHE A 100 -5.74 -1.94 18.80
N ASN A 101 -7.06 -2.06 18.85
CA ASN A 101 -7.78 -3.18 18.25
C ASN A 101 -7.77 -3.10 16.72
N HIS A 102 -8.24 -4.18 16.10
CA HIS A 102 -8.29 -4.29 14.66
C HIS A 102 -9.59 -3.74 14.06
N SER A 103 -9.47 -3.01 12.96
CA SER A 103 -10.54 -2.82 11.98
C SER A 103 -9.94 -2.89 10.57
N CYS A 104 -10.64 -3.51 9.62
CA CYS A 104 -10.25 -3.46 8.20
C CYS A 104 -10.45 -2.06 7.58
N LEU A 105 -11.15 -1.18 8.31
CA LEU A 105 -11.31 0.25 8.06
C LEU A 105 -10.90 0.99 9.34
N GLY A 106 -9.61 0.93 9.68
CA GLY A 106 -9.06 1.55 10.88
C GLY A 106 -9.04 3.08 10.79
N ASN A 107 -9.31 3.75 11.92
CA ASN A 107 -9.24 5.21 12.06
C ASN A 107 -7.84 5.69 12.53
N VAL A 108 -6.90 4.76 12.78
CA VAL A 108 -5.51 5.04 13.13
C VAL A 108 -4.55 4.39 12.14
N VAL A 109 -3.58 5.16 11.69
CA VAL A 109 -2.44 4.70 10.89
C VAL A 109 -1.17 4.69 11.73
N ILE A 110 -0.37 3.64 11.56
CA ILE A 110 0.92 3.47 12.23
C ILE A 110 2.05 3.72 11.24
N SER A 111 3.09 4.42 11.68
CA SER A 111 4.35 4.55 10.95
C SER A 111 5.53 4.37 11.88
N TYR A 112 6.62 3.87 11.31
CA TYR A 112 7.86 3.60 12.04
C TYR A 112 8.91 4.60 11.61
N CYS A 113 9.38 5.40 12.56
CA CYS A 113 10.46 6.34 12.34
C CYS A 113 11.76 5.70 12.85
N PRO A 114 12.70 5.32 11.96
CA PRO A 114 13.99 4.79 12.40
C PRO A 114 14.78 5.85 13.16
N ARG A 115 15.68 5.42 14.04
CA ARG A 115 16.66 6.28 14.70
C ARG A 115 17.75 6.71 13.72
N GLY A 116 18.51 7.74 14.08
CA GLY A 116 19.60 8.27 13.24
C GLY A 116 20.71 7.26 12.90
N ASP A 117 20.80 6.15 13.64
CA ASP A 117 21.72 5.03 13.41
C ASP A 117 21.10 3.90 12.54
N GLY A 118 19.87 4.08 12.05
CA GLY A 118 19.14 3.09 11.25
C GLY A 118 18.46 1.98 12.07
N SER A 119 18.51 2.02 13.41
CA SER A 119 17.78 1.08 14.26
C SER A 119 16.30 1.44 14.43
N LEU A 120 15.48 0.48 14.88
CA LEU A 120 14.07 0.71 15.21
C LEU A 120 13.92 1.87 16.19
N GLY A 121 13.13 2.86 15.79
CA GLY A 121 12.88 4.04 16.60
C GLY A 121 11.45 4.15 17.09
N ILE A 122 10.89 5.33 16.88
CA ILE A 122 9.60 5.73 17.45
C ILE A 122 8.49 5.22 16.53
N LEU A 123 7.48 4.58 17.13
CA LEU A 123 6.22 4.31 16.47
C LEU A 123 5.33 5.53 16.63
N VAL A 124 4.87 6.07 15.50
CA VAL A 124 3.94 7.19 15.46
C VAL A 124 2.57 6.67 15.02
N ALA A 125 1.58 6.79 15.90
CA ALA A 125 0.18 6.56 15.59
C ALA A 125 -0.48 7.90 15.25
N ARG A 126 -1.15 7.99 14.11
CA ARG A 126 -1.85 9.19 13.65
C ARG A 126 -3.30 8.86 13.33
N ALA A 127 -4.19 9.80 13.58
CA ALA A 127 -5.56 9.72 13.07
C ALA A 127 -5.52 9.65 11.53
N ALA A 128 -6.23 8.67 10.98
CA ALA A 128 -6.41 8.48 9.54
C ALA A 128 -7.73 9.09 9.04
N SER A 129 -8.67 9.30 9.95
CA SER A 129 -9.96 9.96 9.73
C SER A 129 -10.29 10.84 10.95
N PRO A 130 -11.32 11.71 10.89
CA PRO A 130 -11.91 12.29 12.09
C PRO A 130 -12.30 11.19 13.09
N ILE A 131 -12.08 11.43 14.38
CA ILE A 131 -12.34 10.49 15.47
C ILE A 131 -13.18 11.22 16.52
N ALA A 132 -14.37 10.70 16.82
CA ALA A 132 -15.24 11.28 17.84
C ALA A 132 -14.77 10.93 19.26
N GLU A 133 -15.16 11.75 20.25
CA GLU A 133 -14.90 11.41 21.65
C GLU A 133 -15.59 10.10 22.03
N GLY A 134 -14.84 9.18 22.66
CA GLY A 134 -15.32 7.85 23.02
C GLY A 134 -15.33 6.82 21.88
N GLU A 135 -14.97 7.22 20.66
CA GLU A 135 -14.75 6.28 19.55
C GLU A 135 -13.49 5.45 19.80
N GLU A 136 -13.56 4.15 19.52
CA GLU A 136 -12.44 3.25 19.69
C GLU A 136 -11.36 3.51 18.63
N LEU A 137 -10.09 3.52 19.06
CA LEU A 137 -8.95 3.66 18.18
C LEU A 137 -8.56 2.29 17.61
N CYS A 138 -8.70 2.14 16.29
CA CYS A 138 -8.47 0.89 15.59
C CYS A 138 -7.46 1.04 14.45
N HIS A 139 -6.60 0.05 14.28
CA HIS A 139 -5.62 -0.03 13.20
C HIS A 139 -5.75 -1.35 12.40
N THR A 140 -5.39 -1.34 11.12
CA THR A 140 -5.44 -2.52 10.27
C THR A 140 -4.22 -3.42 10.53
N TYR A 141 -4.44 -4.69 10.92
CA TYR A 141 -3.35 -5.64 11.22
C TYR A 141 -2.89 -6.43 10.00
N VAL A 142 -3.70 -6.41 8.95
CA VAL A 142 -3.53 -7.21 7.74
C VAL A 142 -3.40 -6.29 6.53
N TYR A 143 -2.98 -6.84 5.40
CA TYR A 143 -2.89 -6.05 4.17
C TYR A 143 -4.31 -5.61 3.75
N PRO A 144 -4.60 -4.30 3.66
CA PRO A 144 -5.96 -3.80 3.49
C PRO A 144 -6.56 -4.15 2.13
N PHE A 145 -5.79 -4.62 1.16
CA PHE A 145 -6.27 -4.93 -0.19
C PHE A 145 -6.36 -6.44 -0.47
N GLU A 146 -6.23 -7.28 0.57
CA GLU A 146 -6.67 -8.68 0.52
C GLU A 146 -8.20 -8.74 0.46
N THR A 147 -8.75 -9.84 -0.05
CA THR A 147 -10.19 -10.12 0.00
C THR A 147 -10.67 -10.33 1.43
N VAL A 148 -11.97 -10.16 1.69
CA VAL A 148 -12.55 -10.37 3.03
C VAL A 148 -12.23 -11.75 3.63
N ASP A 149 -12.21 -12.81 2.82
CA ASP A 149 -11.91 -14.17 3.27
C ASP A 149 -10.43 -14.34 3.59
N GLU A 150 -9.53 -13.77 2.78
CA GLU A 150 -8.10 -13.75 3.07
C GLU A 150 -7.80 -12.99 4.36
N ARG A 151 -8.40 -11.79 4.54
CA ARG A 151 -8.24 -10.98 5.75
C ARG A 151 -8.74 -11.72 6.99
N ARG A 152 -9.96 -12.26 6.96
CA ARG A 152 -10.53 -13.04 8.08
C ARG A 152 -9.71 -14.30 8.36
N GLY A 153 -9.29 -15.01 7.32
CA GLY A 153 -8.42 -16.18 7.46
C GLY A 153 -7.08 -15.84 8.13
N ARG A 154 -6.44 -14.73 7.72
CA ARG A 154 -5.19 -14.25 8.33
C ARG A 154 -5.41 -13.82 9.78
N LEU A 155 -6.48 -13.09 10.07
CA LEU A 155 -6.82 -12.68 11.44
C LEU A 155 -7.10 -13.88 12.35
N GLN A 156 -7.84 -14.87 11.86
CA GLN A 156 -8.11 -16.09 12.61
C GLN A 156 -6.83 -16.87 12.90
N ARG A 157 -5.92 -17.02 11.92
CA ARG A 157 -4.67 -17.75 12.09
C ARG A 157 -3.67 -17.04 13.00
N SER A 158 -3.54 -15.72 12.88
CA SER A 158 -2.51 -14.94 13.58
C SER A 158 -2.98 -14.36 14.92
N TYR A 159 -4.27 -14.06 15.07
CA TYR A 159 -4.82 -13.38 16.24
C TYR A 159 -5.98 -14.12 16.90
N GLY A 160 -6.57 -15.12 16.25
CA GLY A 160 -7.60 -15.98 16.84
C GLY A 160 -9.00 -15.40 16.85
N PHE A 161 -9.30 -14.39 16.03
CA PHE A 161 -10.64 -13.79 15.93
C PHE A 161 -11.08 -13.61 14.48
N CYS A 162 -12.39 -13.50 14.28
CA CYS A 162 -13.02 -13.16 13.00
C CYS A 162 -13.52 -11.72 13.03
N CYS A 163 -13.10 -10.89 12.07
CA CYS A 163 -13.50 -9.48 12.02
C CYS A 163 -14.91 -9.29 11.46
N ASP A 164 -15.69 -8.45 12.13
CA ASP A 164 -17.07 -8.06 11.82
C ASP A 164 -17.23 -6.54 11.58
N CYS A 165 -16.11 -5.81 11.40
CA CYS A 165 -16.15 -4.37 11.14
C CYS A 165 -17.01 -4.02 9.90
N ARG A 166 -17.45 -2.76 9.80
CA ARG A 166 -18.29 -2.23 8.70
C ARG A 166 -17.84 -2.69 7.31
N ARG A 167 -16.53 -2.64 7.03
CA ARG A 167 -15.98 -3.09 5.74
C ARG A 167 -16.17 -4.60 5.52
N CYS A 168 -15.88 -5.42 6.52
CA CYS A 168 -16.12 -6.86 6.45
C CYS A 168 -17.62 -7.18 6.30
N ALA A 169 -18.51 -6.41 6.95
CA ALA A 169 -19.96 -6.57 6.81
C ALA A 169 -20.44 -6.28 5.38
N ILE A 170 -19.90 -5.25 4.72
CA ILE A 170 -20.19 -4.93 3.31
C ILE A 170 -19.67 -6.03 2.36
N GLU A 171 -18.47 -6.54 2.61
CA GLU A 171 -17.79 -7.43 1.66
C GLU A 171 -18.17 -8.92 1.81
N ALA A 172 -18.48 -9.38 3.02
CA ALA A 172 -18.73 -10.79 3.31
C ALA A 172 -19.83 -11.46 2.46
N PRO A 173 -20.97 -10.80 2.16
CA PRO A 173 -22.00 -11.39 1.28
C PRO A 173 -21.50 -11.71 -0.13
N PHE A 174 -20.42 -11.07 -0.57
CA PHE A 174 -19.86 -11.17 -1.91
C PHE A 174 -18.51 -11.90 -1.95
N ALA A 175 -18.08 -12.52 -0.84
CA ALA A 175 -16.75 -13.11 -0.70
C ALA A 175 -16.40 -14.10 -1.82
N LYS A 176 -17.32 -15.03 -2.13
CA LYS A 176 -17.13 -16.02 -3.21
C LYS A 176 -16.94 -15.37 -4.59
N ALA A 177 -17.70 -14.32 -4.89
CA ALA A 177 -17.55 -13.59 -6.14
C ALA A 177 -16.22 -12.83 -6.17
N ALA A 178 -15.82 -12.25 -5.04
CA ALA A 178 -14.56 -11.54 -4.93
C ALA A 178 -13.35 -12.45 -5.16
N ILE A 179 -13.35 -13.68 -4.63
CA ILE A 179 -12.29 -14.68 -4.88
C ILE A 179 -12.17 -14.98 -6.38
N GLY A 180 -13.28 -15.34 -7.04
CA GLY A 180 -13.22 -15.65 -8.48
C GLY A 180 -12.76 -14.48 -9.35
N LEU A 181 -13.09 -13.24 -8.96
CA LEU A 181 -12.58 -12.04 -9.62
C LEU A 181 -11.09 -11.80 -9.35
N ALA A 182 -10.64 -12.05 -8.12
CA ALA A 182 -9.23 -11.96 -7.75
C ALA A 182 -8.39 -12.99 -8.51
N ASP A 183 -8.85 -14.25 -8.61
CA ASP A 183 -8.15 -15.31 -9.37
C ASP A 183 -7.97 -14.91 -10.85
N ASN A 184 -9.01 -14.35 -11.48
CA ASN A 184 -8.96 -13.88 -12.86
C ASN A 184 -7.96 -12.73 -13.06
N LEU A 185 -7.87 -11.81 -12.09
CA LEU A 185 -6.90 -10.72 -12.14
C LEU A 185 -5.49 -11.21 -11.88
N GLU A 186 -5.30 -12.20 -11.02
CA GLU A 186 -3.99 -12.72 -10.64
C GLU A 186 -3.25 -13.30 -11.86
N LEU A 187 -3.98 -13.95 -12.78
CA LEU A 187 -3.42 -14.42 -14.05
C LEU A 187 -2.76 -13.29 -14.86
N GLY A 188 -3.47 -12.17 -15.05
CA GLY A 188 -2.93 -11.01 -15.77
C GLY A 188 -1.74 -10.36 -15.05
N VAL A 189 -1.75 -10.35 -13.72
CA VAL A 189 -0.64 -9.81 -12.91
C VAL A 189 0.59 -10.71 -12.98
N LYS A 190 0.41 -12.04 -12.99
CA LYS A 190 1.50 -13.01 -13.21
C LYS A 190 2.12 -12.80 -14.59
N SER A 191 1.31 -12.72 -15.64
CA SER A 191 1.78 -12.43 -17.01
C SER A 191 2.53 -11.10 -17.09
N PHE A 192 2.02 -10.05 -16.43
CA PHE A 192 2.72 -8.77 -16.34
C PHE A 192 4.10 -8.91 -15.66
N SER A 193 4.16 -9.56 -14.50
CA SER A 193 5.38 -9.70 -13.71
C SER A 193 6.47 -10.46 -14.48
N GLU A 194 6.09 -11.58 -15.10
CA GLU A 194 7.00 -12.39 -15.93
C GLU A 194 7.54 -11.60 -17.11
N LEU A 195 6.67 -10.92 -17.83
CA LEU A 195 7.05 -10.15 -19.01
C LEU A 195 7.93 -8.94 -18.65
N ARG A 196 7.64 -8.26 -17.53
CA ARG A 196 8.44 -7.15 -17.01
C ARG A 196 9.84 -7.60 -16.62
N SER A 197 9.98 -8.77 -15.98
CA SER A 197 11.28 -9.30 -15.55
C SER A 197 12.26 -9.53 -16.72
N ARG A 198 11.74 -9.71 -17.93
CA ARG A 198 12.50 -9.96 -19.17
C ARG A 198 12.63 -8.72 -20.06
N GLY A 199 12.20 -7.54 -19.61
CA GLY A 199 12.20 -6.32 -20.42
C GLY A 199 11.24 -6.41 -21.61
N GLY A 200 10.07 -7.01 -21.42
CA GLY A 200 9.16 -7.36 -22.51
C GLY A 200 8.72 -6.19 -23.39
N HIS A 201 8.55 -6.50 -24.67
CA HIS A 201 8.26 -5.53 -25.72
C HIS A 201 6.91 -4.80 -25.50
N PRO A 202 6.79 -3.49 -25.82
CA PRO A 202 5.57 -2.70 -25.60
C PRO A 202 4.27 -3.34 -26.14
N LYS A 203 4.33 -4.00 -27.31
CA LYS A 203 3.18 -4.73 -27.88
C LYS A 203 2.68 -5.87 -26.98
N ALA A 204 3.59 -6.62 -26.36
CA ALA A 204 3.21 -7.70 -25.45
C ALA A 204 2.61 -7.12 -24.16
N MET A 205 3.14 -5.99 -23.67
CA MET A 205 2.56 -5.25 -22.55
C MET A 205 1.15 -4.74 -22.84
N ALA A 206 0.88 -4.31 -24.07
CA ALA A 206 -0.46 -3.90 -24.49
C ALA A 206 -1.48 -5.06 -24.44
N SER A 207 -1.06 -6.29 -24.75
CA SER A 207 -1.91 -7.49 -24.61
C SER A 207 -2.26 -7.72 -23.14
N VAL A 208 -1.25 -7.72 -22.27
CA VAL A 208 -1.44 -7.89 -20.82
C VAL A 208 -2.34 -6.79 -20.25
N ALA A 209 -2.17 -5.53 -20.66
CA ALA A 209 -3.06 -4.43 -20.27
C ALA A 209 -4.51 -4.68 -20.73
N SER A 210 -4.71 -5.24 -21.93
CA SER A 210 -6.04 -5.58 -22.42
C SER A 210 -6.71 -6.69 -21.59
N GLU A 211 -5.96 -7.71 -21.21
CA GLU A 211 -6.43 -8.80 -20.35
C GLU A 211 -6.83 -8.28 -18.96
N LEU A 212 -5.94 -7.50 -18.32
CA LEU A 212 -6.21 -6.86 -17.04
C LEU A 212 -7.45 -5.96 -17.09
N ARG A 213 -7.59 -5.16 -18.15
CA ARG A 213 -8.77 -4.30 -18.36
C ARG A 213 -10.05 -5.13 -18.46
N ALA A 214 -10.03 -6.23 -19.21
CA ALA A 214 -11.19 -7.10 -19.34
C ALA A 214 -11.62 -7.69 -17.99
N SER A 215 -10.66 -8.15 -17.18
CA SER A 215 -10.93 -8.62 -15.82
C SER A 215 -11.47 -7.51 -14.91
N LEU A 216 -10.90 -6.29 -14.97
CA LEU A 216 -11.39 -5.15 -14.16
C LEU A 216 -12.80 -4.70 -14.56
N VAL A 217 -13.22 -4.85 -15.82
CA VAL A 217 -14.61 -4.61 -16.23
C VAL A 217 -15.59 -5.55 -15.51
N LEU A 218 -15.20 -6.80 -15.26
CA LEU A 218 -16.02 -7.73 -14.47
C LEU A 218 -16.12 -7.29 -13.01
N VAL A 219 -15.03 -6.76 -12.45
CA VAL A 219 -15.02 -6.18 -11.10
C VAL A 219 -15.95 -4.97 -11.03
N ASP A 220 -15.86 -4.05 -11.99
CA ASP A 220 -16.71 -2.85 -12.04
C ASP A 220 -18.20 -3.22 -12.19
N LYS A 221 -18.50 -4.30 -12.92
CA LYS A 221 -19.87 -4.83 -13.03
C LYS A 221 -20.37 -5.36 -11.67
N ALA A 222 -19.55 -6.11 -10.95
CA ALA A 222 -19.91 -6.63 -9.63
C ALA A 222 -20.01 -5.52 -8.57
N GLN A 223 -19.16 -4.49 -8.65
CA GLN A 223 -19.22 -3.31 -7.78
C GLN A 223 -20.60 -2.63 -7.83
N ARG A 224 -21.23 -2.56 -9.01
CA ARG A 224 -22.55 -1.93 -9.18
C ARG A 224 -23.68 -2.69 -8.48
N SER A 225 -23.49 -3.96 -8.15
CA SER A 225 -24.47 -4.75 -7.37
C SER A 225 -24.28 -4.61 -5.86
N ILE A 226 -23.28 -3.87 -5.39
CA ILE A 226 -23.08 -3.61 -3.97
C ILE A 226 -24.03 -2.49 -3.54
N GLU A 227 -24.96 -2.85 -2.66
CA GLU A 227 -25.89 -1.94 -1.99
C GLU A 227 -25.27 -1.41 -0.69
N GLY A 228 -25.70 -0.25 -0.24
CA GLY A 228 -25.27 0.32 1.04
C GLY A 228 -25.12 1.85 1.01
N GLU A 229 -24.25 2.33 1.90
CA GLU A 229 -23.87 3.75 1.98
C GLU A 229 -23.06 4.18 0.73
N ALA A 230 -22.88 5.49 0.57
CA ALA A 230 -22.27 6.07 -0.62
C ALA A 230 -20.86 5.54 -0.95
N ASP A 231 -20.10 5.12 0.05
CA ASP A 231 -18.73 4.59 -0.07
C ASP A 231 -18.68 3.05 -0.12
N SER A 232 -19.78 2.32 0.10
CA SER A 232 -19.78 0.85 0.18
C SER A 232 -19.22 0.20 -1.08
N GLN A 233 -19.57 0.73 -2.26
CA GLN A 233 -19.04 0.27 -3.54
C GLN A 233 -17.53 0.47 -3.67
N ILE A 234 -17.02 1.61 -3.20
CA ILE A 234 -15.59 1.96 -3.25
C ILE A 234 -14.80 1.05 -2.30
N LEU A 235 -15.32 0.85 -1.08
CA LEU A 235 -14.71 -0.05 -0.10
C LEU A 235 -14.63 -1.48 -0.63
N TRP A 236 -15.72 -2.01 -1.20
CA TRP A 236 -15.70 -3.34 -1.81
C TRP A 236 -14.70 -3.44 -2.96
N ARG A 237 -14.66 -2.43 -3.84
CA ARG A 237 -13.77 -2.38 -5.01
C ARG A 237 -12.30 -2.28 -4.64
N SER A 238 -11.97 -1.74 -3.46
CA SER A 238 -10.60 -1.54 -3.00
C SER A 238 -9.80 -2.84 -2.86
N GLN A 239 -10.47 -3.98 -2.69
CA GLN A 239 -9.85 -5.33 -2.67
C GLN A 239 -9.11 -5.68 -3.97
N PHE A 240 -9.33 -4.93 -5.06
CA PHE A 240 -8.76 -5.21 -6.38
C PHE A 240 -7.76 -4.14 -6.85
N VAL A 241 -7.32 -3.25 -5.96
CA VAL A 241 -6.46 -2.11 -6.35
C VAL A 241 -5.12 -2.55 -6.97
N TRP A 242 -4.62 -3.73 -6.59
CA TRP A 242 -3.41 -4.31 -7.16
C TRP A 242 -3.59 -4.66 -8.65
N GLY A 243 -4.81 -4.97 -9.10
CA GLY A 243 -5.15 -5.16 -10.50
C GLY A 243 -5.12 -3.85 -11.29
N ASP A 244 -5.69 -2.78 -10.74
CA ASP A 244 -5.58 -1.43 -11.33
C ASP A 244 -4.12 -0.95 -11.38
N HIS A 245 -3.31 -1.26 -10.35
CA HIS A 245 -1.89 -0.94 -10.35
C HIS A 245 -1.13 -1.67 -11.48
N ALA A 246 -1.41 -2.97 -11.66
CA ALA A 246 -0.82 -3.73 -12.74
C ALA A 246 -1.25 -3.22 -14.11
N LEU A 247 -2.54 -2.87 -14.29
CA LEU A 247 -3.03 -2.23 -15.51
C LEU A 247 -2.27 -0.93 -15.75
N ALA A 248 -2.13 -0.08 -14.73
CA ALA A 248 -1.44 1.19 -14.85
C ALA A 248 0.00 1.03 -15.35
N MET A 249 0.74 0.10 -14.74
CA MET A 249 2.12 -0.19 -15.15
C MET A 249 2.21 -0.82 -16.54
N ALA A 250 1.35 -1.78 -16.87
CA ALA A 250 1.35 -2.44 -18.19
C ALA A 250 1.03 -1.43 -19.30
N SER A 251 0.00 -0.61 -19.11
CA SER A 251 -0.39 0.45 -20.03
C SER A 251 0.72 1.48 -20.21
N GLU A 252 1.43 1.83 -19.14
CA GLU A 252 2.58 2.72 -19.23
C GLU A 252 3.72 2.13 -20.07
N HIS A 253 4.11 0.87 -19.83
CA HIS A 253 5.15 0.20 -20.63
C HIS A 253 4.75 0.05 -22.11
N ALA A 254 3.45 -0.01 -22.38
CA ALA A 254 2.90 -0.03 -23.73
C ALA A 254 2.77 1.37 -24.38
N GLY A 255 3.08 2.45 -23.66
CA GLY A 255 2.92 3.83 -24.15
C GLY A 255 1.48 4.37 -24.11
N MET A 256 0.56 3.68 -23.44
CA MET A 256 -0.85 4.04 -23.29
C MET A 256 -1.07 4.96 -22.07
N PHE A 257 -0.46 6.14 -22.07
CA PHE A 257 -0.35 7.01 -20.90
C PHE A 257 -1.69 7.50 -20.30
N GLN A 258 -2.71 7.74 -21.14
CA GLN A 258 -4.03 8.15 -20.67
C GLN A 258 -4.68 7.06 -19.81
N GLU A 259 -4.61 5.80 -20.27
CA GLU A 259 -5.11 4.67 -19.51
C GLU A 259 -4.30 4.46 -18.23
N ALA A 260 -2.97 4.51 -18.33
CA ALA A 260 -2.09 4.38 -17.17
C ALA A 260 -2.45 5.41 -16.09
N THR A 261 -2.64 6.67 -16.48
CA THR A 261 -3.03 7.76 -15.59
C THR A 261 -4.41 7.53 -14.96
N GLY A 262 -5.38 7.08 -15.76
CA GLY A 262 -6.73 6.75 -15.27
C GLY A 262 -6.72 5.61 -14.25
N ALA A 263 -5.94 4.56 -14.50
CA ALA A 263 -5.78 3.43 -13.59
C ALA A 263 -5.05 3.85 -12.29
N TYR A 264 -3.97 4.63 -12.38
CA TYR A 264 -3.31 5.17 -11.18
C TYR A 264 -4.23 6.08 -10.35
N ARG A 265 -5.06 6.91 -10.99
CA ARG A 265 -6.04 7.75 -10.29
C ARG A 265 -7.05 6.89 -9.53
N ARG A 266 -7.58 5.84 -10.14
CA ARG A 266 -8.45 4.87 -9.45
C ARG A 266 -7.74 4.23 -8.27
N CYS A 267 -6.46 3.87 -8.38
CA CYS A 267 -5.71 3.36 -7.24
C CYS A 267 -5.67 4.35 -6.08
N VAL A 268 -5.41 5.63 -6.35
CA VAL A 268 -5.41 6.68 -5.32
C VAL A 268 -6.79 6.79 -4.64
N GLU A 269 -7.87 6.80 -5.43
CA GLU A 269 -9.25 6.87 -4.90
C GLU A 269 -9.58 5.66 -4.00
N LEU A 270 -9.29 4.45 -4.46
CA LEU A 270 -9.56 3.21 -3.72
C LEU A 270 -8.74 3.11 -2.42
N ILE A 271 -7.46 3.49 -2.48
CA ILE A 271 -6.57 3.45 -1.31
C ILE A 271 -6.93 4.53 -0.29
N ALA A 272 -7.25 5.74 -0.74
CA ALA A 272 -7.67 6.82 0.15
C ALA A 272 -8.96 6.46 0.91
N ALA A 273 -9.87 5.69 0.29
CA ALA A 273 -11.06 5.20 0.96
C ALA A 273 -10.78 4.07 1.97
N ALA A 274 -9.93 3.10 1.60
CA ALA A 274 -9.74 1.88 2.40
C ALA A 274 -8.59 1.93 3.40
N ALA A 275 -7.60 2.80 3.19
CA ALA A 275 -6.41 2.93 4.04
C ALA A 275 -5.86 4.38 4.03
N PRO A 276 -6.66 5.38 4.45
CA PRO A 276 -6.23 6.77 4.45
C PRO A 276 -5.00 7.01 5.35
N GLY A 277 -4.14 7.93 4.94
CA GLY A 277 -2.91 8.32 5.65
C GLY A 277 -1.81 7.24 5.67
N SER A 278 -2.03 6.09 5.00
CA SER A 278 -1.09 4.97 4.95
C SER A 278 0.11 5.22 4.02
N GLY A 279 1.18 4.45 4.24
CA GLY A 279 2.32 4.42 3.31
C GLY A 279 1.91 4.00 1.90
N TYR A 280 0.89 3.15 1.77
CA TYR A 280 0.27 2.80 0.50
C TYR A 280 -0.33 4.03 -0.17
N GLU A 281 -1.12 4.84 0.52
CA GLU A 281 -1.71 6.05 -0.08
C GLU A 281 -0.62 7.00 -0.59
N LEU A 282 0.41 7.22 0.23
CA LEU A 282 1.55 8.07 -0.11
C LEU A 282 2.27 7.57 -1.37
N LYS A 283 2.58 6.27 -1.43
CA LYS A 283 3.24 5.64 -2.59
C LYS A 283 2.52 5.95 -3.90
N TYR A 284 1.20 5.76 -3.95
CA TYR A 284 0.44 5.88 -5.20
C TYR A 284 0.23 7.35 -5.58
N ARG A 285 0.03 8.24 -4.60
CA ARG A 285 0.01 9.69 -4.84
C ARG A 285 1.33 10.17 -5.41
N ILE A 286 2.46 9.75 -4.84
CA ILE A 286 3.81 10.06 -5.34
C ILE A 286 3.98 9.51 -6.77
N SER A 287 3.56 8.27 -7.03
CA SER A 287 3.65 7.66 -8.36
C SER A 287 2.92 8.50 -9.41
N VAL A 288 1.70 8.96 -9.13
CA VAL A 288 0.93 9.83 -10.04
C VAL A 288 1.64 11.15 -10.27
N LEU A 289 2.14 11.80 -9.20
CA LEU A 289 2.84 13.09 -9.29
C LEU A 289 4.11 13.01 -10.13
N PHE A 290 4.93 11.98 -9.93
CA PHE A 290 6.13 11.76 -10.74
C PHE A 290 5.79 11.60 -12.23
N ARG A 291 4.72 10.87 -12.55
CA ARG A 291 4.29 10.61 -13.93
C ARG A 291 3.77 11.88 -14.61
N LEU A 292 2.94 12.67 -13.91
CA LEU A 292 2.44 13.95 -14.43
C LEU A 292 3.59 14.93 -14.69
N THR A 293 4.53 15.01 -13.76
CA THR A 293 5.72 15.87 -13.89
C THR A 293 6.62 15.43 -15.03
N PHE A 294 6.89 14.12 -15.16
CA PHE A 294 7.72 13.58 -16.23
C PHE A 294 7.10 13.81 -17.61
N PHE A 295 5.78 13.58 -17.75
CA PHE A 295 5.06 13.86 -18.99
C PHE A 295 5.12 15.35 -19.36
N PHE A 296 4.96 16.24 -18.38
CA PHE A 296 5.06 17.68 -18.60
C PHE A 296 6.47 18.11 -19.03
N ILE A 297 7.52 17.56 -18.39
CA ILE A 297 8.91 17.81 -18.78
C ILE A 297 9.17 17.29 -20.19
N LEU A 298 8.74 16.07 -20.51
CA LEU A 298 8.92 15.49 -21.84
C LEU A 298 8.19 16.32 -22.91
N LEU A 299 6.96 16.73 -22.64
CA LEU A 299 6.19 17.61 -23.51
C LEU A 299 6.89 18.95 -23.71
N LEU A 300 7.39 19.56 -22.63
CA LEU A 300 8.16 20.80 -22.69
C LEU A 300 9.41 20.63 -23.57
N VAL A 301 10.16 19.53 -23.39
CA VAL A 301 11.34 19.20 -24.20
C VAL A 301 10.97 19.04 -25.67
N VAL A 302 9.89 18.32 -25.99
CA VAL A 302 9.41 18.15 -27.36
C VAL A 302 8.99 19.50 -27.97
N VAL A 303 8.24 20.32 -27.23
CA VAL A 303 7.84 21.66 -27.68
C VAL A 303 9.06 22.54 -27.95
N VAL A 304 10.05 22.54 -27.05
CA VAL A 304 11.31 23.27 -27.22
C VAL A 304 12.05 22.77 -28.46
N ILE A 305 12.15 21.45 -28.68
CA ILE A 305 12.78 20.87 -29.87
C ILE A 305 12.04 21.31 -31.14
N VAL A 306 10.71 21.24 -31.16
CA VAL A 306 9.88 21.65 -32.32
C VAL A 306 10.08 23.13 -32.62
N VAL A 307 10.09 23.99 -31.59
CA VAL A 307 10.34 25.43 -31.74
C VAL A 307 11.74 25.71 -32.28
N ILE A 308 12.77 25.01 -31.77
CA ILE A 308 14.15 25.13 -32.27
C ILE A 308 14.23 24.70 -33.74
N VAL A 309 13.67 23.54 -34.09
CA VAL A 309 13.68 23.01 -35.46
C VAL A 309 12.95 23.97 -36.41
N ALA A 310 11.75 24.44 -36.03
CA ALA A 310 10.99 25.41 -36.83
C ALA A 310 11.77 26.72 -37.02
N SER A 311 12.41 27.23 -35.97
CA SER A 311 13.24 28.44 -36.04
C SER A 311 14.44 28.27 -36.96
N CYS A 312 15.13 27.14 -36.89
CA CYS A 312 16.24 26.79 -37.78
C CYS A 312 15.78 26.66 -39.24
N CYS A 313 14.63 26.03 -39.50
CA CYS A 313 14.06 25.94 -40.85
C CYS A 313 13.70 27.32 -41.40
N CYS A 314 13.04 28.18 -40.63
CA CYS A 314 12.72 29.56 -41.02
C CYS A 314 13.99 30.36 -41.35
N TYR A 315 15.04 30.24 -40.53
CA TYR A 315 16.32 30.89 -40.78
C TYR A 315 16.97 30.40 -42.08
N PHE A 316 16.97 29.07 -42.32
CA PHE A 316 17.48 28.48 -43.56
C PHE A 316 16.73 29.01 -44.79
N PHE A 317 15.39 29.04 -44.76
CA PHE A 317 14.58 29.59 -45.86
C PHE A 317 14.88 31.08 -46.11
N LEU A 318 15.05 31.89 -45.07
CA LEU A 318 15.41 33.29 -45.21
C LEU A 318 16.80 33.48 -45.84
N VAL A 319 17.77 32.65 -45.49
CA VAL A 319 19.12 32.67 -46.09
C VAL A 319 19.06 32.29 -47.57
N VAL A 320 18.35 31.20 -47.91
CA VAL A 320 18.18 30.76 -49.31
C VAL A 320 17.45 31.83 -50.12
N PHE A 321 16.38 32.43 -49.58
CA PHE A 321 15.65 33.51 -50.22
C PHE A 321 16.52 34.75 -50.45
N ARG A 322 17.34 35.16 -49.47
CA ARG A 322 18.30 36.27 -49.65
C ARG A 322 19.33 35.96 -50.72
N LEU A 323 19.90 34.75 -50.73
CA LEU A 323 20.89 34.35 -51.74
C LEU A 323 20.29 34.30 -53.15
N THR A 324 19.08 33.76 -53.31
CA THR A 324 18.38 33.75 -54.59
C THR A 324 17.95 35.15 -55.02
N PHE A 325 17.49 36.00 -54.10
CA PHE A 325 17.15 37.39 -54.39
C PHE A 325 18.37 38.23 -54.79
N VAL A 326 19.50 38.05 -54.09
CA VAL A 326 20.77 38.71 -54.46
C VAL A 326 21.25 38.24 -55.82
N ASN A 327 21.22 36.93 -56.11
CA ASN A 327 21.55 36.41 -57.44
C ASN A 327 20.59 36.94 -58.51
N PHE A 328 19.28 36.99 -58.23
CA PHE A 328 18.30 37.57 -59.15
C PHE A 328 18.60 39.04 -59.43
N CYS A 329 18.89 39.84 -58.40
CA CYS A 329 19.27 41.24 -58.56
C CYS A 329 20.58 41.40 -59.33
N LEU A 330 21.60 40.58 -59.06
CA LEU A 330 22.87 40.61 -59.80
C LEU A 330 22.69 40.25 -61.27
N VAL A 331 21.84 39.28 -61.59
CA VAL A 331 21.54 38.91 -62.97
C VAL A 331 20.72 39.98 -63.68
N TYR A 332 19.78 40.63 -63.00
CA TYR A 332 18.91 41.65 -63.61
C TYR A 332 19.53 43.06 -63.70
N TYR A 333 20.48 43.41 -62.83
CA TYR A 333 21.12 44.74 -62.81
C TYR A 333 22.52 44.77 -63.45
N CYS A 334 23.09 43.62 -63.85
CA CYS A 334 24.34 43.55 -64.62
C CYS A 334 24.13 43.33 -66.13
N TRP A 335 22.93 43.64 -66.66
CA TRP A 335 22.65 43.67 -68.11
C TRP A 335 22.31 45.08 -68.57
#